data_AF-A0A7C3FHT6-F1
#
_entry.id   AF-A0A7C3FHT6-F1
#
_cell.length_a   1.000
_cell.length_b   1.000
_cell.length_c   1.000
_cell.angle_alpha   90.00
_cell.angle_beta   90.00
_cell.angle_gamma   90.00
#
_symmetry.space_group_name_H-M   'P 1'
#
loop_
_entity.id
_entity.type
_entity.pdbx_description
1 polymer ?
#
loop_
_entity_poly.entity_id
_entity_poly.type
_entity_poly.pdbx_seq_one_letter_code
_entity_poly.pdbx_strand_id
1 'polypeptide(L)'
;MFESMEQALALLNDPQADSLQRVDAVRYLGDLGIEEAIQALVTLLEDDDYGVRWAAADALAKLGEKAAPAVLRKLLDPQTSSRAFEMAAHVFKNNGDILVRSKSEALVKALEADHTIEAMTEAGKLLGELAD
;
A
#
# COMPACT_ATOMS: atom_id res chain seq x y z
N MET A 1 10.40 18.07 12.14
CA MET A 1 11.12 16.82 11.82
C MET A 1 10.78 15.85 12.92
N PHE A 2 10.32 14.64 12.59
CA PHE A 2 9.96 13.64 13.60
C PHE A 2 11.22 13.17 14.33
N GLU A 3 11.09 12.88 15.62
CA GLU A 3 12.19 12.40 16.45
C GLU A 3 12.07 10.90 16.72
N SER A 4 10.89 10.30 16.51
CA SER A 4 10.67 8.86 16.66
C SER A 4 9.58 8.32 15.74
N MET A 5 9.59 7.00 15.55
CA MET A 5 8.56 6.27 14.81
C MET A 5 7.18 6.43 15.48
N GLU A 6 7.13 6.36 16.81
CA GLU A 6 5.89 6.45 17.58
C GLU A 6 5.21 7.82 17.39
N GLN A 7 6.00 8.90 17.35
CA GLN A 7 5.48 10.25 17.05
C GLN A 7 4.86 10.31 15.66
N ALA A 8 5.53 9.75 14.65
CA ALA A 8 5.01 9.73 13.30
C ALA A 8 3.72 8.89 13.19
N LEU A 9 3.69 7.69 13.79
CA LEU A 9 2.50 6.82 13.81
C LEU A 9 1.33 7.46 14.57
N ALA A 10 1.60 8.16 15.67
CA ALA A 10 0.57 8.88 16.41
C ALA A 10 -0.04 10.00 15.55
N LEU A 11 0.79 10.75 14.82
CA LEU A 11 0.32 11.83 13.95
C LEU A 11 -0.61 11.32 12.82
N LEU A 12 -0.35 10.14 12.27
CA LEU A 12 -1.21 9.55 11.22
C LEU A 12 -2.66 9.35 11.67
N ASN A 13 -2.89 9.17 12.98
CA ASN A 13 -4.20 8.95 13.57
C ASN A 13 -4.75 10.17 14.30
N ASP A 14 -4.03 11.30 14.30
CA ASP A 14 -4.45 12.51 14.97
C ASP A 14 -5.56 13.19 14.15
N PRO A 15 -6.79 13.33 14.69
CA PRO A 15 -7.89 13.98 13.98
C PRO A 15 -7.66 15.48 13.73
N GLN A 16 -6.67 16.11 14.38
CA GLN A 16 -6.28 17.49 14.15
C GLN A 16 -5.15 17.63 13.11
N ALA A 17 -4.52 16.53 12.70
CA ALA A 17 -3.45 16.58 11.73
C ALA A 17 -4.01 16.88 10.33
N ASP A 18 -3.48 17.91 9.68
CA ASP A 18 -3.79 18.21 8.29
C ASP A 18 -3.11 17.21 7.33
N SER A 19 -3.46 17.27 6.05
CA SER A 19 -2.92 16.33 5.07
C SER A 19 -1.42 16.51 4.82
N LEU A 20 -0.87 17.72 4.97
CA LEU A 20 0.57 17.96 4.83
C LEU A 20 1.35 17.31 5.97
N GLN A 21 0.84 17.45 7.20
CA GLN A 21 1.37 16.81 8.40
C GLN A 21 1.36 15.28 8.26
N ARG A 22 0.25 14.70 7.78
CA ARG A 22 0.18 13.24 7.51
C ARG A 22 1.16 12.81 6.41
N VAL A 23 1.27 13.57 5.32
CA VAL A 23 2.25 13.29 4.25
C VAL A 23 3.68 13.29 4.79
N ASP A 24 4.04 14.25 5.64
CA ASP A 24 5.38 14.33 6.23
C ASP A 24 5.67 13.11 7.13
N ALA A 25 4.70 12.66 7.93
CA ALA A 25 4.83 11.44 8.73
C ALA A 25 4.99 10.19 7.86
N VAL A 26 4.18 10.07 6.80
CA VAL A 26 4.28 8.95 5.85
C VAL A 26 5.66 8.88 5.21
N ARG A 27 6.17 10.03 4.73
CA ARG A 27 7.50 10.10 4.11
C ARG A 27 8.59 9.70 5.09
N TYR A 28 8.53 10.23 6.31
CA TYR A 28 9.49 9.89 7.35
C TYR A 28 9.53 8.38 7.63
N LEU A 29 8.37 7.72 7.76
CA LEU A 29 8.28 6.28 7.98
C LEU A 29 8.80 5.46 6.79
N GLY A 30 8.47 5.89 5.56
CA GLY A 30 8.94 5.25 4.34
C GLY A 30 10.44 5.38 4.12
N ASP A 31 11.00 6.56 4.34
CA ASP A 31 12.43 6.84 4.14
C ASP A 31 13.31 6.10 5.16
N LEU A 32 12.79 5.84 6.36
CA LEU A 32 13.46 5.03 7.38
C LEU A 32 13.32 3.50 7.12
N GLY A 33 12.46 3.09 6.20
CA GLY A 33 12.26 1.67 5.88
C GLY A 33 11.62 0.87 7.03
N ILE A 34 10.77 1.52 7.84
CA ILE A 34 10.15 0.92 9.02
C ILE A 34 9.09 -0.11 8.61
N GLU A 35 9.34 -1.39 8.90
CA GLU A 35 8.42 -2.48 8.59
C GLU A 35 7.15 -2.42 9.47
N GLU A 36 7.31 -2.00 10.71
CA GLU A 36 6.23 -1.85 11.68
C GLU A 36 5.17 -0.83 11.21
N ALA A 37 5.53 0.07 10.31
CA ALA A 37 4.63 1.06 9.73
C ALA A 37 3.80 0.52 8.56
N ILE A 38 4.12 -0.67 8.01
CA ILE A 38 3.47 -1.19 6.79
C ILE A 38 1.94 -1.18 6.90
N GLN A 39 1.37 -1.63 8.02
CA GLN A 39 -0.10 -1.68 8.16
C GLN A 39 -0.74 -0.30 8.27
N ALA A 40 -0.07 0.64 8.94
CA ALA A 40 -0.52 2.03 8.98
C ALA A 40 -0.50 2.64 7.57
N LEU A 41 0.59 2.43 6.82
CA LEU A 41 0.73 2.91 5.44
C LEU A 41 -0.31 2.28 4.49
N VAL A 42 -0.59 0.98 4.61
CA VAL A 42 -1.64 0.31 3.82
C VAL A 42 -3.02 0.91 4.09
N THR A 43 -3.32 1.26 5.34
CA THR A 43 -4.59 1.90 5.71
C THR A 43 -4.74 3.26 5.02
N LEU A 44 -3.65 4.03 4.91
CA LEU A 44 -3.64 5.35 4.27
C LEU A 44 -3.81 5.31 2.75
N LEU A 45 -3.82 4.14 2.12
CA LEU A 45 -4.26 4.01 0.73
C LEU A 45 -5.74 4.37 0.56
N GLU A 46 -6.53 4.35 1.64
CA GLU A 46 -7.93 4.77 1.69
C GLU A 46 -8.12 6.20 2.25
N ASP A 47 -7.05 6.94 2.54
CA ASP A 47 -7.17 8.30 3.08
C ASP A 47 -7.97 9.20 2.12
N ASP A 48 -8.76 10.13 2.65
CA ASP A 48 -9.58 11.03 1.84
C ASP A 48 -8.72 11.95 0.96
N ASP A 49 -7.55 12.35 1.45
CA ASP A 49 -6.62 13.23 0.75
C ASP A 49 -5.76 12.45 -0.25
N TYR A 50 -5.75 12.92 -1.50
CA TYR A 50 -4.99 12.28 -2.58
C TYR A 50 -3.47 12.31 -2.33
N GLY A 51 -2.94 13.39 -1.75
CA GLY A 51 -1.52 13.52 -1.44
C GLY A 51 -1.07 12.50 -0.40
N VAL A 52 -1.91 12.25 0.61
CA VAL A 52 -1.65 11.22 1.62
C VAL A 52 -1.66 9.82 1.00
N ARG A 53 -2.67 9.50 0.18
CA ARG A 53 -2.72 8.21 -0.54
C ARG A 53 -1.49 7.97 -1.41
N TRP A 54 -1.08 8.98 -2.18
CA TRP A 54 0.08 8.88 -3.06
C TRP A 54 1.38 8.70 -2.26
N ALA A 55 1.55 9.47 -1.18
CA ALA A 55 2.71 9.33 -0.30
C ALA A 55 2.78 7.94 0.34
N ALA A 56 1.63 7.37 0.73
CA ALA A 56 1.56 6.03 1.29
C ALA A 56 1.98 4.97 0.28
N ALA A 57 1.50 5.08 -0.97
CA ALA A 57 1.91 4.19 -2.05
C ALA A 57 3.41 4.29 -2.34
N ASP A 58 3.99 5.50 -2.36
CA ASP A 58 5.43 5.71 -2.56
C ASP A 58 6.26 5.09 -1.42
N ALA A 59 5.85 5.31 -0.16
CA ALA A 59 6.50 4.71 1.00
C ALA A 59 6.45 3.17 0.96
N LEU A 60 5.31 2.59 0.60
CA LEU A 60 5.15 1.14 0.44
C LEU A 60 5.99 0.58 -0.71
N ALA A 61 6.14 1.32 -1.82
CA ALA A 61 7.00 0.93 -2.93
C ALA A 61 8.47 0.91 -2.52
N LYS A 62 8.92 1.89 -1.73
CA LYS A 62 10.29 1.93 -1.15
C LYS A 62 10.56 0.76 -0.21
N LEU A 63 9.55 0.33 0.56
CA LEU A 63 9.64 -0.84 1.44
C LEU A 63 9.72 -2.17 0.68
N GLY A 64 9.40 -2.17 -0.61
CA GLY A 64 9.70 -3.28 -1.51
C GLY A 64 8.94 -4.56 -1.17
N GLU A 65 9.65 -5.69 -1.20
CA GLU A 65 9.08 -7.03 -0.95
C GLU A 65 8.40 -7.14 0.41
N LYS A 66 8.90 -6.42 1.42
CA LYS A 66 8.37 -6.47 2.79
C LYS A 66 6.92 -5.97 2.86
N ALA A 67 6.58 -4.96 2.05
CA ALA A 67 5.24 -4.41 1.98
C ALA A 67 4.30 -5.22 1.07
N ALA A 68 4.84 -6.01 0.13
CA ALA A 68 4.07 -6.67 -0.92
C ALA A 68 2.90 -7.52 -0.37
N PRO A 69 3.06 -8.38 0.66
CA PRO A 69 1.95 -9.19 1.17
C PRO A 69 0.77 -8.35 1.69
N ALA A 70 1.07 -7.23 2.37
CA ALA A 70 0.03 -6.37 2.95
C ALA A 70 -0.70 -5.57 1.86
N VAL A 71 0.03 -5.05 0.88
CA VAL A 71 -0.55 -4.31 -0.26
C VAL A 71 -1.38 -5.24 -1.15
N LEU A 72 -0.91 -6.46 -1.39
CA LEU A 72 -1.67 -7.45 -2.14
C LEU A 72 -2.99 -7.81 -1.43
N ARG A 73 -2.95 -8.05 -0.12
CA ARG A 73 -4.18 -8.30 0.65
C ARG A 73 -5.17 -7.15 0.52
N LYS A 74 -4.68 -5.90 0.55
CA LYS A 74 -5.53 -4.72 0.35
C LYS A 74 -6.13 -4.70 -1.05
N LEU A 75 -5.34 -5.01 -2.08
CA LEU A 75 -5.79 -5.02 -3.48
C LEU A 75 -6.86 -6.09 -3.75
N LEU A 76 -6.85 -7.19 -3.00
CA LEU A 76 -7.79 -8.29 -3.11
C LEU A 76 -9.01 -8.19 -2.18
N ASP A 77 -9.05 -7.20 -1.30
CA ASP A 77 -10.20 -6.96 -0.45
C ASP A 77 -11.36 -6.39 -1.31
N PRO A 78 -12.51 -7.09 -1.40
CA PRO A 78 -13.65 -6.61 -2.17
C PRO A 78 -14.24 -5.28 -1.69
N GLN A 79 -13.89 -4.85 -0.48
CA GLN A 79 -14.32 -3.56 0.07
C GLN A 79 -13.34 -2.43 -0.24
N THR A 80 -12.19 -2.73 -0.86
CA THR A 80 -11.22 -1.70 -1.23
C THR A 80 -11.81 -0.76 -2.27
N SER A 81 -11.71 0.55 -1.99
CA SER A 81 -12.24 1.55 -2.90
C SER A 81 -11.45 1.58 -4.22
N SER A 82 -12.07 2.03 -5.31
CA SER A 82 -11.36 2.19 -6.59
C SER A 82 -10.10 3.07 -6.47
N ARG A 83 -10.15 4.09 -5.59
CA ARG A 83 -9.01 4.98 -5.33
C ARG A 83 -7.87 4.25 -4.64
N ALA A 84 -8.16 3.47 -3.59
CA ALA A 84 -7.15 2.69 -2.90
C ALA A 84 -6.62 1.54 -3.77
N PHE A 85 -7.48 0.94 -4.60
CA PHE A 85 -7.09 -0.05 -5.59
C PHE A 85 -6.05 0.52 -6.57
N GLU A 86 -6.31 1.70 -7.14
CA GLU A 86 -5.36 2.39 -8.04
C GLU A 86 -4.00 2.63 -7.37
N MET A 87 -4.01 3.04 -6.10
CA MET A 87 -2.79 3.30 -5.33
C MET A 87 -2.03 2.01 -5.00
N ALA A 88 -2.73 0.98 -4.55
CA ALA A 88 -2.15 -0.34 -4.29
C ALA A 88 -1.56 -0.96 -5.57
N ALA A 89 -2.24 -0.82 -6.71
CA ALA A 89 -1.73 -1.26 -8.00
C ALA A 89 -0.46 -0.48 -8.42
N HIS A 90 -0.41 0.83 -8.13
CA HIS A 90 0.76 1.67 -8.39
C HIS A 90 2.00 1.24 -7.59
N VAL A 91 1.84 0.78 -6.34
CA VAL A 91 2.95 0.26 -5.52
C VAL A 91 3.73 -0.81 -6.30
N PHE A 92 3.04 -1.72 -6.97
CA PHE A 92 3.67 -2.81 -7.73
C PHE A 92 4.30 -2.35 -9.05
N LYS A 93 3.70 -1.39 -9.73
CA LYS A 93 4.23 -0.83 -11.00
C LYS A 93 5.58 -0.12 -10.80
N ASN A 94 5.82 0.43 -9.61
CA ASN A 94 7.04 1.16 -9.26
C ASN A 94 7.96 0.44 -8.27
N ASN A 95 7.63 -0.80 -7.89
CA ASN A 95 8.53 -1.60 -7.05
C ASN A 95 9.75 -2.02 -7.88
N GLY A 96 10.95 -1.80 -7.33
CA GLY A 96 12.23 -2.06 -8.00
C GLY A 96 12.57 -3.54 -8.16
N ASP A 97 11.85 -4.43 -7.44
CA ASP A 97 12.03 -5.87 -7.57
C ASP A 97 11.23 -6.44 -8.75
N ILE A 98 11.96 -6.85 -9.80
CA ILE A 98 11.42 -7.40 -11.05
C ILE A 98 10.56 -8.64 -10.81
N LEU A 99 10.87 -9.47 -9.81
CA LEU A 99 10.17 -10.71 -9.56
C LEU A 99 8.78 -10.46 -8.96
N VAL A 100 8.69 -9.58 -7.95
CA VAL A 100 7.41 -9.15 -7.40
C VAL A 100 6.61 -8.39 -8.44
N ARG A 101 7.25 -7.49 -9.20
CA ARG A 101 6.61 -6.70 -10.26
C ARG A 101 5.97 -7.58 -11.33
N SER A 102 6.69 -8.56 -11.87
CA SER A 102 6.16 -9.42 -12.95
C SER A 102 4.97 -10.27 -12.52
N LYS A 103 4.99 -10.80 -11.30
CA LYS A 103 3.90 -11.64 -10.76
C LYS A 103 2.69 -10.81 -10.34
N SER A 104 2.91 -9.62 -9.79
CA SER A 104 1.84 -8.68 -9.41
C SER A 104 1.25 -7.93 -10.61
N GLU A 105 1.99 -7.62 -11.67
CA GLU A 105 1.45 -7.03 -12.91
C GLU A 105 0.42 -7.95 -13.58
N ALA A 106 0.69 -9.26 -13.64
CA ALA A 106 -0.26 -10.24 -14.16
C ALA A 106 -1.55 -10.29 -13.33
N LEU A 107 -1.41 -10.20 -12.01
CA LEU A 107 -2.53 -10.20 -11.05
C LEU A 107 -3.37 -8.92 -11.15
N VAL A 108 -2.70 -7.77 -11.13
CA VAL A 108 -3.33 -6.45 -11.26
C VAL A 108 -4.08 -6.36 -12.58
N LYS A 109 -3.49 -6.83 -13.68
CA LYS A 109 -4.16 -6.83 -14.99
C LYS A 109 -5.38 -7.75 -15.02
N ALA A 110 -5.33 -8.90 -14.34
CA ALA A 110 -6.49 -9.78 -14.20
C ALA A 110 -7.61 -9.12 -13.40
N LEU A 111 -7.26 -8.29 -12.40
CA LEU A 111 -8.21 -7.59 -11.55
C LEU A 111 -8.78 -6.31 -12.20
N GLU A 112 -7.96 -5.56 -12.93
CA GLU A 112 -8.37 -4.41 -13.75
C GLU A 112 -9.36 -4.82 -14.87
N ALA A 113 -9.34 -6.08 -15.31
CA ALA A 113 -10.17 -6.56 -16.42
C ALA A 113 -11.63 -6.83 -16.03
N ASP A 114 -11.94 -7.16 -14.77
CA ASP A 114 -13.31 -7.52 -14.38
C ASP A 114 -13.73 -7.10 -12.95
N HIS A 115 -12.82 -6.70 -12.06
CA HIS A 115 -13.08 -6.24 -10.67
C HIS A 115 -14.12 -7.05 -9.86
N THR A 116 -14.40 -8.30 -10.24
CA THR A 116 -15.39 -9.14 -9.56
C THR A 116 -14.78 -9.75 -8.29
N ILE A 117 -15.67 -10.09 -7.34
CA ILE A 117 -15.29 -10.84 -6.14
C ILE A 117 -14.60 -12.16 -6.51
N GLU A 118 -15.00 -12.79 -7.62
CA GLU A 118 -14.36 -14.01 -8.15
C GLU A 118 -12.94 -13.75 -8.64
N ALA A 119 -12.70 -12.67 -9.40
CA ALA A 119 -11.36 -12.31 -9.84
C ALA A 119 -10.42 -12.04 -8.65
N MET A 120 -10.91 -11.37 -7.61
CA MET A 120 -10.16 -11.12 -6.35
C MET A 120 -9.89 -12.41 -5.57
N THR A 121 -10.84 -13.33 -5.55
CA THR A 121 -10.68 -14.62 -4.86
C THR A 121 -9.63 -15.50 -5.56
N GLU A 122 -9.68 -15.56 -6.90
CA GLU A 122 -8.73 -16.36 -7.68
C GLU A 122 -7.33 -15.75 -7.66
N ALA A 123 -7.25 -14.43 -7.71
CA ALA A 123 -6.00 -13.70 -7.50
C ALA A 123 -5.41 -13.95 -6.10
N GLY A 124 -6.24 -14.06 -5.06
CA GLY A 124 -5.81 -14.42 -3.72
C GLY A 124 -5.23 -15.83 -3.59
N LYS A 125 -5.73 -16.80 -4.36
CA LYS A 125 -5.15 -18.15 -4.39
C LYS A 125 -3.78 -18.18 -5.04
N LEU A 126 -3.63 -17.51 -6.19
CA LEU A 126 -2.35 -17.40 -6.90
C LEU A 126 -1.23 -16.77 -6.05
N LEU A 127 -1.59 -15.95 -5.06
CA LEU A 127 -0.64 -15.39 -4.10
C LEU A 127 -0.29 -16.33 -2.95
N GLY A 128 -1.21 -17.21 -2.53
CA GLY A 128 -0.89 -18.24 -1.54
C GLY A 128 0.28 -19.11 -2.01
N GLU A 129 0.35 -19.36 -3.31
CA GLU A 129 1.45 -20.10 -3.97
C GLU A 129 2.77 -19.31 -4.07
N LEU A 130 2.77 -18.02 -3.73
CA LEU A 130 3.96 -17.15 -3.74
C LEU A 130 4.56 -16.91 -2.37
N ALA A 131 3.84 -17.29 -1.31
CA ALA A 131 4.30 -17.20 0.07
C ALA A 131 4.94 -18.49 0.60
N ASP A 132 4.98 -19.56 -0.21
CA ASP A 132 5.70 -20.83 0.00
C ASP A 132 6.99 -20.89 -0.85
#